data_AF-A0A6M0HK47-F1
#
_entry.id   AF-A0A6M0HK47-F1
#
_cell.length_a   1.000
_cell.length_b   1.000
_cell.length_c   1.000
_cell.angle_alpha   90.00
_cell.angle_beta   90.00
_cell.angle_gamma   90.00
#
_symmetry.space_group_name_H-M   'P 1'
#
loop_
_entity.id
_entity.type
_entity.pdbx_description
1 polymer ?
#
loop_
_entity_poly.entity_id
_entity_poly.type
_entity_poly.pdbx_seq_one_letter_code
_entity_poly.pdbx_strand_id
1 'polypeptide(L)'
;MIHLFLSMLVCACFSLRSNHQFELAERQGFLLKLRETLRADRLRIEGTSLLELSNSDPSTLLSNRRAFDAKLAELWCQTQNHGQPFSLLMIDVDFFKKFNDQDGYLSGDTCLKQVAGALRSNVIREEDVVVRYRGEEVSVLLAVCKARAAAQIAERLRGPGS
;
A
#
# COMPACT_ATOMS: atom_id res chain seq x y z
N MET A 1 -47.35 -8.91 56.42
CA MET A 1 -46.83 -7.53 56.40
C MET A 1 -45.29 -7.51 56.42
N ILE A 2 -44.62 -7.93 57.51
CA ILE A 2 -43.15 -7.88 57.65
C ILE A 2 -42.41 -8.72 56.60
N HIS A 3 -42.84 -9.97 56.34
CA HIS A 3 -42.22 -10.82 55.32
C HIS A 3 -42.31 -10.24 53.91
N LEU A 4 -43.44 -9.61 53.57
CA LEU A 4 -43.65 -8.99 52.26
C LEU A 4 -42.70 -7.80 52.08
N PHE A 5 -42.54 -6.98 53.11
CA PHE A 5 -41.62 -5.85 53.11
C PHE A 5 -40.15 -6.29 52.96
N LEU A 6 -39.73 -7.31 53.71
CA LEU A 6 -38.38 -7.86 53.61
C LEU A 6 -38.10 -8.43 52.21
N SER A 7 -39.06 -9.15 51.62
CA SER A 7 -38.92 -9.68 50.26
C SER A 7 -38.78 -8.57 49.20
N MET A 8 -39.55 -7.49 49.33
CA MET A 8 -39.44 -6.33 48.44
C MET A 8 -38.08 -5.65 48.56
N LEU A 9 -37.54 -5.53 49.79
CA LEU A 9 -36.26 -4.90 50.04
C LEU A 9 -35.10 -5.72 49.45
N VAL A 10 -35.15 -7.06 49.57
CA VAL A 10 -34.17 -7.96 48.94
C VAL A 10 -34.23 -7.87 47.41
N CYS A 11 -35.42 -7.87 46.81
CA CYS A 11 -35.58 -7.71 45.37
C CYS A 11 -35.07 -6.35 44.87
N ALA A 12 -35.31 -5.27 45.61
CA ALA A 12 -34.81 -3.94 45.27
C ALA A 12 -33.27 -3.89 45.32
N CYS A 13 -32.65 -4.42 46.36
CA CYS A 13 -31.19 -4.50 46.47
C CYS A 13 -30.58 -5.37 45.36
N PHE A 14 -31.19 -6.51 45.04
CA PHE A 14 -30.73 -7.37 43.96
C PHE A 14 -30.85 -6.68 42.60
N SER A 15 -31.98 -6.02 42.32
CA SER A 15 -32.21 -5.31 41.06
C SER A 15 -31.25 -4.12 40.88
N LEU A 16 -31.03 -3.33 41.93
CA LEU A 16 -30.05 -2.23 41.92
C LEU A 16 -28.64 -2.74 41.67
N ARG A 17 -28.25 -3.83 42.33
CA ARG A 17 -26.91 -4.42 42.14
C ARG A 17 -26.76 -5.05 40.76
N SER A 18 -27.80 -5.70 40.23
CA SER A 18 -27.81 -6.24 38.87
C SER A 18 -27.72 -5.13 37.83
N ASN A 19 -28.47 -4.04 38.00
CA ASN A 19 -28.43 -2.89 37.09
C ASN A 19 -27.04 -2.22 37.09
N HIS A 20 -26.46 -2.01 38.27
CA HIS A 20 -25.12 -1.45 38.39
C HIS A 20 -24.05 -2.37 37.77
N GLN A 21 -24.17 -3.69 37.95
CA GLN A 21 -23.26 -4.65 37.32
C GLN A 21 -23.38 -4.66 35.79
N PHE A 22 -24.61 -4.57 35.28
CA PHE A 22 -24.87 -4.51 33.85
C PHE A 22 -24.28 -3.23 33.23
N GLU A 23 -24.50 -2.07 33.86
CA GLU A 23 -23.93 -0.80 33.42
C GLU A 23 -22.39 -0.80 33.46
N LEU A 24 -21.78 -1.43 34.47
CA LEU A 24 -20.32 -1.62 34.51
C LEU A 24 -19.82 -2.53 33.39
N ALA A 25 -20.53 -3.61 33.09
CA ALA A 25 -20.16 -4.53 32.03
C ALA A 25 -20.23 -3.87 30.64
N GLU A 26 -21.27 -3.06 30.37
CA GLU A 26 -21.37 -2.29 29.14
C GLU A 26 -20.24 -1.26 29.00
N ARG A 27 -19.95 -0.51 30.06
CA ARG A 27 -18.85 0.47 30.06
C ARG A 27 -17.50 -0.22 29.83
N GLN A 28 -17.26 -1.36 30.47
CA GLN A 28 -16.03 -2.15 30.25
C GLN A 28 -15.94 -2.65 28.80
N GLY A 29 -17.04 -3.17 28.25
CA GLY A 29 -17.10 -3.61 26.85
C GLY A 29 -16.81 -2.46 25.87
N PHE A 30 -17.39 -1.29 26.12
CA PHE A 30 -17.13 -0.09 25.33
C PHE A 30 -15.65 0.35 25.41
N LEU A 31 -15.07 0.41 26.61
CA LEU A 31 -13.68 0.80 26.80
C LEU A 31 -12.70 -0.20 26.15
N LEU A 32 -13.00 -1.50 26.20
CA LEU A 32 -12.21 -2.52 25.52
C LEU A 32 -12.27 -2.33 24.00
N LYS A 33 -13.46 -2.16 23.43
CA LYS A 33 -13.65 -1.93 21.99
C LYS A 33 -12.97 -0.64 21.52
N LEU A 34 -13.07 0.44 22.30
CA LEU A 34 -12.39 1.69 22.04
C LEU A 34 -10.86 1.50 22.07
N ARG A 35 -10.34 0.78 23.08
CA ARG A 35 -8.92 0.47 23.18
C ARG A 35 -8.42 -0.34 21.98
N GLU A 36 -9.19 -1.33 21.52
CA GLU A 36 -8.85 -2.12 20.33
C GLU A 36 -8.81 -1.26 19.07
N THR A 37 -9.82 -0.41 18.88
CA THR A 37 -9.88 0.50 17.72
C THR A 37 -8.70 1.47 17.72
N LEU A 38 -8.40 2.11 18.85
CA LEU A 38 -7.26 3.01 18.98
C LEU A 38 -5.91 2.30 18.77
N ARG A 39 -5.80 1.04 19.20
CA ARG A 39 -4.59 0.23 18.94
C ARG A 39 -4.45 -0.09 17.47
N ALA A 40 -5.53 -0.50 16.80
CA ALA A 40 -5.52 -0.78 15.37
C ALA A 40 -5.12 0.47 14.57
N ASP A 41 -5.67 1.64 14.92
CA ASP A 41 -5.32 2.91 14.29
C ASP A 41 -3.85 3.29 14.53
N ARG A 42 -3.34 3.14 15.76
CA ARG A 42 -1.92 3.41 16.06
C ARG A 42 -1.00 2.50 15.24
N LEU A 43 -1.27 1.20 15.20
CA LEU A 43 -0.49 0.25 14.40
C LEU A 43 -0.53 0.59 12.90
N ARG A 44 -1.69 1.07 12.41
CA ARG A 44 -1.84 1.50 11.02
C ARG A 44 -0.97 2.72 10.73
N ILE A 45 -0.97 3.71 11.63
CA ILE A 45 -0.15 4.92 11.51
C ILE A 45 1.34 4.58 11.56
N GLU A 46 1.77 3.77 12.54
CA GLU A 46 3.16 3.32 12.66
C GLU A 46 3.59 2.52 11.41
N GLY A 47 2.74 1.63 10.91
CA GLY A 47 2.97 0.89 9.68
C GLY A 47 3.11 1.81 8.46
N THR A 48 2.27 2.84 8.33
CA THR A 48 2.41 3.82 7.25
C THR A 48 3.71 4.61 7.35
N SER A 49 4.13 5.03 8.55
CA SER A 49 5.41 5.75 8.72
C SER A 49 6.64 4.88 8.41
N LEU A 50 6.57 3.57 8.70
CA LEU A 50 7.61 2.62 8.27
C LEU A 50 7.63 2.45 6.75
N LEU A 51 6.46 2.40 6.10
CA LEU A 51 6.35 2.34 4.64
C LEU A 51 6.84 3.64 3.98
N GLU A 52 6.64 4.79 4.60
CA GLU A 52 7.17 6.08 4.13
C GLU A 52 8.70 6.10 4.11
N LEU A 53 9.36 5.34 4.99
CA LEU A 53 10.81 5.18 5.02
C LEU A 53 11.32 4.11 4.04
N SER A 54 10.44 3.28 3.50
CA SER A 54 10.80 2.27 2.49
C SER A 54 11.08 2.91 1.14
N ASN A 55 12.01 2.34 0.38
CA ASN A 55 12.25 2.66 -1.03
C ASN A 55 11.52 1.70 -1.98
N SER A 56 10.73 0.77 -1.44
CA SER A 56 10.03 -0.27 -2.20
C SER A 56 8.52 -0.23 -1.98
N ASP A 57 7.77 -0.51 -3.04
CA ASP A 57 6.32 -0.75 -3.00
C ASP A 57 6.02 -2.11 -2.35
N PRO A 58 5.15 -2.18 -1.34
CA PRO A 58 4.93 -3.41 -0.57
C PRO A 58 4.23 -4.52 -1.37
N SER A 59 3.47 -4.18 -2.41
CA SER A 59 2.70 -5.18 -3.17
C SER A 59 3.48 -5.76 -4.34
N THR A 60 4.29 -4.96 -5.03
CA THR A 60 5.04 -5.37 -6.22
C THR A 60 6.53 -5.58 -5.95
N LEU A 61 7.04 -5.10 -4.80
CA LEU A 61 8.46 -5.05 -4.43
C LEU A 61 9.34 -4.26 -5.41
N LEU A 62 8.73 -3.54 -6.35
CA LEU A 62 9.39 -2.56 -7.18
C LEU A 62 9.85 -1.38 -6.33
N SER A 63 10.78 -0.58 -6.85
CA SER A 63 11.08 0.71 -6.27
C SER A 63 9.81 1.58 -6.25
N ASN A 64 9.65 2.40 -5.22
CA ASN A 64 8.50 3.30 -5.13
C ASN A 64 8.83 4.72 -5.65
N ARG A 65 7.81 5.58 -5.69
CA ARG A 65 7.95 6.98 -6.13
C ARG A 65 9.09 7.74 -5.43
N ARG A 66 9.34 7.49 -4.14
CA ARG A 66 10.45 8.13 -3.41
C ARG A 66 11.81 7.72 -3.98
N ALA A 67 12.00 6.42 -4.23
CA ALA A 67 13.22 5.91 -4.86
C ALA A 67 13.39 6.41 -6.30
N PHE A 68 12.29 6.56 -7.04
CA PHE A 68 12.31 7.20 -8.35
C PHE A 68 12.82 8.63 -8.28
N ASP A 69 12.29 9.47 -7.38
CA ASP A 69 12.66 10.88 -7.32
C ASP A 69 14.15 11.04 -6.97
N ALA A 70 14.65 10.20 -6.06
CA ALA A 70 16.08 10.15 -5.74
C ALA A 70 16.95 9.74 -6.94
N LYS A 71 16.59 8.66 -7.65
CA LYS A 71 17.35 8.18 -8.81
C LYS A 71 17.29 9.15 -10.00
N LEU A 72 16.14 9.78 -10.23
CA LEU A 72 15.99 10.79 -11.28
C LEU A 72 16.90 11.99 -11.01
N ALA A 73 16.97 12.47 -9.76
CA ALA A 73 17.88 13.55 -9.38
C ALA A 73 19.35 13.18 -9.57
N GLU A 74 19.73 11.95 -9.24
CA GLU A 74 21.08 11.41 -9.47
C GLU A 74 21.43 11.40 -10.96
N LEU A 75 20.58 10.81 -11.81
CA LEU A 75 20.79 10.74 -13.26
C LEU A 75 20.83 12.12 -13.90
N TRP A 76 19.96 13.03 -13.44
CA TRP A 76 19.97 14.42 -13.91
C TRP A 76 21.32 15.11 -13.64
N CYS A 77 21.86 14.93 -12.42
CA CYS A 77 23.17 15.45 -12.05
C CYS A 77 24.29 14.86 -12.93
N GLN A 78 24.26 13.54 -13.19
CA GLN A 78 25.22 12.87 -14.07
C GLN A 78 25.16 13.39 -15.50
N THR A 79 23.96 13.65 -16.04
CA THR A 79 23.81 14.26 -17.37
C THR A 79 24.43 15.64 -17.42
N GLN A 80 24.17 16.48 -16.42
CA GLN A 80 24.70 17.84 -16.37
C GLN A 80 26.23 17.87 -16.24
N ASN A 81 26.79 16.99 -15.43
CA ASN A 81 28.23 17.01 -15.13
C ASN A 81 29.09 16.24 -16.15
N HIS A 82 28.55 15.16 -16.72
CA HIS A 82 29.33 14.22 -17.54
C HIS A 82 28.77 14.04 -18.96
N GLY A 83 27.68 14.72 -19.31
CA GLY A 83 27.04 14.58 -20.62
C GLY A 83 26.45 13.19 -20.86
N GLN A 84 26.24 12.39 -19.81
CA GLN A 84 25.66 11.05 -19.91
C GLN A 84 24.13 11.15 -19.99
N PRO A 85 23.49 10.87 -21.13
CA PRO A 85 22.04 10.95 -21.24
C PRO A 85 21.37 9.80 -20.49
N PHE A 86 20.22 10.05 -19.89
CA PHE A 86 19.31 9.00 -19.41
C PHE A 86 17.99 9.06 -20.18
N SER A 87 17.18 8.02 -20.06
CA SER A 87 15.83 7.98 -20.62
C SER A 87 14.82 7.50 -19.58
N LEU A 88 13.59 7.98 -19.68
CA LEU A 88 12.47 7.58 -18.83
C LEU A 88 11.38 6.96 -19.69
N LEU A 89 10.92 5.76 -19.32
CA LEU A 89 9.72 5.16 -19.85
C LEU A 89 8.60 5.28 -18.81
N MET A 90 7.45 5.79 -19.24
CA MET A 90 6.21 5.76 -18.48
C MET A 90 5.31 4.70 -19.10
N ILE A 91 4.85 3.76 -18.29
CA ILE A 91 4.10 2.57 -18.70
C ILE A 91 2.81 2.54 -17.89
N ASP A 92 1.69 2.43 -18.57
CA ASP A 92 0.37 2.27 -17.95
C ASP A 92 -0.19 0.89 -18.30
N VAL A 93 -0.96 0.28 -17.40
CA VAL A 93 -1.63 -1.01 -17.67
C VAL A 93 -3.02 -0.73 -18.21
N ASP A 94 -3.21 -0.98 -19.50
CA ASP A 94 -4.47 -0.70 -20.19
C ASP A 94 -5.66 -1.39 -19.51
N PHE A 95 -6.76 -0.64 -19.36
CA PHE A 95 -8.04 -1.12 -18.81
C PHE A 95 -7.98 -1.70 -17.38
N PHE A 96 -6.95 -1.37 -16.59
CA PHE A 96 -6.75 -1.95 -15.26
C PHE A 96 -7.95 -1.77 -14.31
N LYS A 97 -8.57 -0.57 -14.31
CA LYS A 97 -9.80 -0.34 -13.54
C LYS A 97 -10.92 -1.31 -13.89
N LYS A 98 -11.16 -1.53 -15.19
CA LYS A 98 -12.21 -2.45 -15.66
C LYS A 98 -11.91 -3.90 -15.26
N PHE A 99 -10.64 -4.30 -15.32
CA PHE A 99 -10.19 -5.60 -14.84
C PHE A 99 -10.47 -5.77 -13.33
N ASN A 100 -10.13 -4.76 -12.51
CA ASN A 100 -10.43 -4.78 -11.07
C ASN A 100 -11.94 -4.84 -10.78
N ASP A 101 -12.74 -4.12 -11.55
CA ASP A 101 -14.20 -4.09 -11.38
C ASP A 101 -14.83 -5.47 -11.70
N GLN A 102 -14.20 -6.25 -12.60
CA GLN A 102 -14.68 -7.58 -13.02
C GLN A 102 -14.16 -8.71 -12.13
N ASP A 103 -12.86 -8.71 -11.84
CA ASP A 103 -12.14 -9.83 -11.24
C ASP A 103 -11.72 -9.57 -9.78
N GLY A 104 -11.96 -8.35 -9.27
CA GLY A 104 -11.66 -7.94 -7.91
C GLY A 104 -10.22 -7.47 -7.68
N TYR A 105 -10.03 -6.64 -6.64
CA TYR A 105 -8.75 -6.00 -6.32
C TYR A 105 -7.58 -6.98 -6.10
N LEU A 106 -7.85 -8.17 -5.55
CA LEU A 106 -6.79 -9.16 -5.30
C LEU A 106 -6.20 -9.73 -6.62
N SER A 107 -7.06 -9.85 -7.64
CA SER A 107 -6.66 -10.24 -9.00
C SER A 107 -5.83 -9.13 -9.65
N GLY A 108 -6.24 -7.87 -9.45
CA GLY A 108 -5.47 -6.68 -9.85
C GLY A 108 -4.05 -6.65 -9.29
N ASP A 109 -3.92 -6.86 -7.98
CA ASP A 109 -2.61 -6.93 -7.31
C ASP A 109 -1.73 -8.04 -7.89
N THR A 110 -2.33 -9.18 -8.23
CA THR A 110 -1.62 -10.31 -8.85
C THR A 110 -1.17 -9.95 -10.27
N CYS A 111 -2.03 -9.30 -11.05
CA CYS A 111 -1.68 -8.79 -12.38
C CYS A 111 -0.49 -7.82 -12.30
N LEU A 112 -0.53 -6.83 -11.40
CA LEU A 112 0.56 -5.87 -11.24
C LEU A 112 1.88 -6.54 -10.80
N LYS A 113 1.83 -7.57 -9.95
CA LYS A 113 3.02 -8.37 -9.60
C LYS A 113 3.60 -9.09 -10.82
N GLN A 114 2.77 -9.62 -11.72
CA GLN A 114 3.23 -10.26 -12.95
C GLN A 114 3.85 -9.26 -13.92
N VAL A 115 3.20 -8.10 -14.12
CA VAL A 115 3.74 -7.00 -14.92
C VAL A 115 5.10 -6.54 -14.37
N ALA A 116 5.18 -6.33 -13.05
CA ALA A 116 6.44 -5.97 -12.38
C ALA A 116 7.55 -7.00 -12.62
N GLY A 117 7.22 -8.29 -12.53
CA GLY A 117 8.15 -9.39 -12.80
C GLY A 117 8.63 -9.40 -14.26
N ALA A 118 7.72 -9.21 -15.22
CA ALA A 118 8.05 -9.15 -16.64
C ALA A 118 8.92 -7.94 -17.01
N LEU A 119 8.65 -6.77 -16.40
CA LEU A 119 9.48 -5.58 -16.59
C LEU A 119 10.87 -5.78 -16.00
N ARG A 120 10.98 -6.30 -14.78
CA ARG A 120 12.28 -6.57 -14.13
C ARG A 120 13.13 -7.59 -14.90
N SER A 121 12.53 -8.65 -15.43
CA SER A 121 13.29 -9.66 -16.17
C SER A 121 13.84 -9.14 -17.50
N ASN A 122 13.25 -8.09 -18.06
CA ASN A 122 13.66 -7.46 -19.31
C ASN A 122 14.53 -6.21 -19.12
N VAL A 123 14.68 -5.71 -17.90
CA VAL A 123 15.56 -4.59 -17.55
C VAL A 123 16.80 -5.17 -16.86
N ILE A 124 17.89 -5.30 -17.62
CA ILE A 124 19.01 -6.20 -17.30
C ILE A 124 20.15 -5.47 -16.57
N ARG A 125 20.24 -4.14 -16.69
CA ARG A 125 21.35 -3.38 -16.09
C ARG A 125 21.02 -3.02 -14.65
N GLU A 126 22.00 -3.18 -13.78
CA GLU A 126 21.91 -2.82 -12.36
C GLU A 126 21.55 -1.34 -12.14
N GLU A 127 21.91 -0.49 -13.10
CA GLU A 127 21.73 0.96 -13.04
C GLU A 127 20.36 1.42 -13.52
N ASP A 128 19.63 0.53 -14.19
CA ASP A 128 18.26 0.76 -14.64
C ASP A 128 17.30 0.39 -13.51
N VAL A 129 16.28 1.21 -13.27
CA VAL A 129 15.36 1.04 -12.14
C VAL A 129 13.93 0.95 -12.61
N VAL A 130 13.24 -0.13 -12.25
CA VAL A 130 11.80 -0.30 -12.44
C VAL A 130 11.08 0.15 -11.18
N VAL A 131 10.15 1.08 -11.34
CA VAL A 131 9.48 1.79 -10.24
C VAL A 131 7.97 1.70 -10.42
N ARG A 132 7.23 1.29 -9.39
CA ARG A 132 5.80 1.56 -9.33
C ARG A 132 5.58 3.03 -9.00
N TYR A 133 5.10 3.78 -9.98
CA TYR A 133 4.98 5.23 -9.88
C TYR A 133 3.72 5.64 -9.10
N ARG A 134 2.56 5.09 -9.48
CA ARG A 134 1.26 5.37 -8.88
C ARG A 134 0.22 4.37 -9.36
N GLY A 135 -0.54 3.73 -8.47
CA GLY A 135 -1.65 2.86 -8.90
C GLY A 135 -1.19 1.75 -9.86
N GLU A 136 -1.71 1.75 -11.09
CA GLU A 136 -1.27 0.91 -12.22
C GLU A 136 -0.07 1.44 -13.02
N GLU A 137 0.35 2.68 -12.82
CA GLU A 137 1.46 3.30 -13.55
C GLU A 137 2.81 2.75 -13.04
N VAL A 138 3.60 2.24 -13.97
CA VAL A 138 4.98 1.78 -13.77
C VAL A 138 5.91 2.65 -14.60
N SER A 139 7.11 2.92 -14.08
CA SER A 139 8.13 3.67 -14.80
C SER A 139 9.44 2.91 -14.82
N VAL A 140 10.23 3.15 -15.86
CA VAL A 140 11.58 2.59 -16.00
C VAL A 140 12.55 3.73 -16.26
N LEU A 141 13.48 3.94 -15.32
CA LEU A 141 14.60 4.85 -15.49
C LEU A 141 15.76 4.06 -16.10
N LEU A 142 16.24 4.51 -17.27
CA LEU A 142 17.32 3.89 -18.02
C LEU A 142 18.57 4.77 -17.97
N ALA A 143 19.61 4.30 -17.29
CA ALA A 143 20.87 5.02 -17.14
C ALA A 143 21.71 4.91 -18.43
N VAL A 144 22.44 5.98 -18.76
CA VAL A 144 23.34 6.02 -19.94
C VAL A 144 22.63 5.53 -21.21
N CYS A 145 21.40 6.03 -21.42
CA CYS A 145 20.49 5.58 -22.46
C CYS A 145 19.93 6.77 -23.24
N LYS A 146 20.14 6.76 -24.56
CA LYS A 146 19.56 7.75 -25.50
C LYS A 146 18.16 7.31 -25.94
N ALA A 147 17.33 8.27 -26.32
CA ALA A 147 15.95 8.04 -26.73
C ALA A 147 15.74 6.90 -27.75
N ARG A 148 16.62 6.77 -28.75
CA ARG A 148 16.54 5.67 -29.75
C ARG A 148 16.67 4.29 -29.13
N ALA A 149 17.59 4.10 -28.18
CA ALA A 149 17.78 2.83 -27.48
C ALA A 149 16.63 2.59 -26.50
N ALA A 150 16.15 3.63 -25.82
CA ALA A 150 15.00 3.56 -24.94
C ALA A 150 13.72 3.11 -25.69
N ALA A 151 13.50 3.61 -26.91
CA ALA A 151 12.37 3.19 -27.75
C ALA A 151 12.44 1.69 -28.11
N GLN A 152 13.64 1.16 -28.39
CA GLN A 152 13.82 -0.28 -28.65
C GLN A 152 13.52 -1.13 -27.40
N ILE A 153 13.93 -0.64 -26.23
CA ILE A 153 13.61 -1.28 -24.95
C ILE A 153 12.10 -1.23 -24.71
N ALA A 154 11.45 -0.09 -24.95
CA ALA A 154 10.01 0.07 -24.79
C ALA A 154 9.23 -0.95 -25.64
N GLU A 155 9.59 -1.14 -26.91
CA GLU A 155 8.91 -2.13 -27.75
C GLU A 155 9.20 -3.57 -27.35
N ARG A 156 10.39 -3.85 -26.83
CA ARG A 156 10.65 -5.17 -26.24
C ARG A 156 9.77 -5.41 -25.00
N LEU A 157 9.57 -4.39 -24.16
CA LEU A 157 8.75 -4.48 -22.95
C LEU A 157 7.26 -4.61 -23.29
N ARG A 158 6.78 -3.97 -24.37
CA ARG A 158 5.42 -4.15 -24.90
C ARG A 158 5.18 -5.58 -25.39
N GLY A 159 6.20 -6.20 -25.99
CA GLY A 159 6.16 -7.57 -26.52
C GLY A 159 5.60 -7.66 -27.96
N PRO A 160 5.74 -8.81 -28.62
CA PRO A 160 5.21 -9.04 -29.97
C PRO A 160 3.71 -9.37 -29.89
N GLY A 161 2.86 -8.36 -30.03
CA GLY A 161 1.41 -8.56 -30.14
C GLY A 161 0.61 -7.58 -29.29
N SER A 162 0.40 -6.38 -29.82
CA SER A 162 -0.75 -5.53 -29.55
C SER A 162 -1.37 -5.14 -30.88
#